data_AF-A0A443QPU9-F1
#
_entry.id   AF-A0A443QPU9-F1
#
_cell.length_a   1.000
_cell.length_b   1.000
_cell.length_c   1.000
_cell.angle_alpha   90.00
_cell.angle_beta   90.00
_cell.angle_gamma   90.00
#
_symmetry.space_group_name_H-M   'P 1'
#
loop_
_entity.id
_entity.type
_entity.pdbx_description
1 polymer ?
#
loop_
_entity_poly.entity_id
_entity_poly.type
_entity_poly.pdbx_seq_one_letter_code
_entity_poly.pdbx_strand_id
1 'polypeptide(L)' 'MVSIHQPSAKLLYEFHKLYLLSFNGKLIYHGYVKDLLNYFERFDVACPQFHNPADHALEVASGDYGDEVIDSMAE' A
#
# COMPACT_ATOMS: atom_id res chain seq x y z
N MET A 1 9.39 -6.31 14.76
CA MET A 1 8.17 -6.18 13.94
C MET A 1 7.26 -5.23 14.68
N VAL A 2 6.74 -4.20 14.00
CA VAL A 2 5.85 -3.18 14.57
C VAL A 2 4.64 -3.06 13.66
N SER A 3 3.45 -2.88 14.22
CA SER A 3 2.24 -2.52 13.48
C SER A 3 1.92 -1.04 13.71
N ILE A 4 1.46 -0.35 12.67
CA ILE A 4 1.09 1.07 12.71
C ILE A 4 -0.25 1.21 12.00
N HIS A 5 -1.17 1.94 12.61
CA HIS A 5 -2.56 2.03 12.14
C HIS A 5 -2.89 3.24 11.26
N GLN A 6 -1.93 4.13 11.00
CA GLN A 6 -2.02 5.27 10.08
C GLN A 6 -0.68 6.05 10.14
N PRO A 7 0.37 5.59 9.44
CA PRO A 7 1.63 6.31 9.44
C PRO A 7 1.50 7.62 8.65
N SER A 8 2.22 8.65 9.05
CA SER A 8 2.47 9.77 8.14
C SER A 8 3.38 9.32 6.99
N ALA A 9 3.36 10.01 5.85
CA ALA A 9 4.29 9.78 4.74
C ALA A 9 5.74 9.70 5.22
N LYS A 10 6.14 10.64 6.09
CA LYS A 10 7.49 10.70 6.66
C LYS A 10 7.83 9.42 7.42
N LEU A 11 6.94 8.97 8.30
CA LEU A 11 7.17 7.77 9.09
C LEU A 11 7.21 6.51 8.21
N LEU A 12 6.37 6.43 7.16
CA LEU A 12 6.40 5.33 6.19
C LEU A 12 7.79 5.17 5.58
N TYR A 13 8.43 6.28 5.16
CA TYR A 13 9.75 6.26 4.52
C TYR A 13 10.93 5.93 5.45
N GLU A 14 10.73 5.95 6.77
CA GLU A 14 11.75 5.48 7.73
C GLU A 14 11.85 3.94 7.77
N PHE A 15 10.86 3.23 7.22
CA PHE A 15 10.89 1.77 7.15
C PHE A 15 11.60 1.27 5.91
N HIS A 16 12.40 0.21 6.08
CA HIS A 16 13.06 -0.44 4.95
C HIS A 16 12.09 -1.30 4.15
N LYS A 17 11.32 -2.15 4.83
CA LYS A 17 10.35 -3.06 4.24
C LYS A 17 8.96 -2.85 4.83
N LEU A 18 7.95 -3.02 3.99
CA LEU A 18 6.55 -2.94 4.34
C LEU A 18 5.88 -4.32 4.18
N TYR A 19 4.99 -4.63 5.10
CA TYR A 19 4.03 -5.73 5.02
C TYR A 19 2.65 -5.08 5.05
N LEU A 20 1.96 -5.04 3.92
CA LEU A 20 0.65 -4.40 3.78
C LEU A 20 -0.43 -5.46 3.62
N LEU A 21 -1.40 -5.44 4.54
CA LEU A 21 -2.56 -6.32 4.50
C LEU A 21 -3.78 -5.52 4.06
N SER A 22 -4.61 -6.10 3.22
CA SER A 22 -5.93 -5.56 2.88
C SER A 22 -6.93 -5.71 4.04
N PHE A 23 -8.08 -5.05 3.92
CA PHE A 23 -9.19 -5.12 4.88
C PHE A 23 -9.70 -6.55 5.12
N ASN A 24 -9.59 -7.43 4.12
CA ASN A 24 -9.96 -8.85 4.21
C ASN A 24 -8.78 -9.76 4.60
N GLY A 25 -7.66 -9.19 5.04
CA GLY A 25 -6.51 -9.92 5.60
C GLY A 25 -5.58 -10.56 4.56
N LYS A 26 -5.74 -10.24 3.28
CA LYS A 26 -4.83 -10.71 2.22
C LYS A 26 -3.54 -9.89 2.22
N LEU A 27 -2.43 -10.55 1.92
CA LEU A 27 -1.15 -9.86 1.74
C LEU A 27 -1.10 -9.27 0.34
N ILE A 28 -1.16 -7.94 0.25
CA ILE A 28 -1.21 -7.23 -1.05
C ILE A 28 0.10 -6.55 -1.40
N TYR A 29 1.00 -6.40 -0.42
CA TYR A 29 2.37 -5.95 -0.68
C TYR A 29 3.34 -6.46 0.38
N HIS A 30 4.47 -6.99 -0.07
CA HIS A 30 5.63 -7.29 0.76
C HIS A 30 6.91 -6.92 0.00
N GLY A 31 7.54 -5.81 0.39
CA GLY A 31 8.68 -5.28 -0.35
C GLY A 31 9.30 -4.06 0.30
N TYR A 32 10.24 -3.41 -0.39
CA TYR A 32 10.85 -2.18 0.11
C TYR A 32 9.89 -1.00 -0.02
N VAL A 33 9.90 -0.07 0.95
CA VAL A 33 9.00 1.10 0.89
C VAL A 33 9.20 1.92 -0.40
N LYS A 34 10.46 2.07 -0.85
CA LYS A 34 10.80 2.80 -2.08
C LYS A 34 10.16 2.23 -3.36
N ASP A 35 9.78 0.95 -3.35
CA ASP A 35 9.24 0.26 -4.52
C ASP A 35 7.69 0.20 -4.49
N LEU A 36 7.07 0.68 -3.41
CA LEU A 36 5.63 0.60 -3.16
C LEU A 36 4.78 1.26 -4.25
N LEU A 37 5.11 2.51 -4.61
CA LEU A 37 4.33 3.25 -5.60
C LEU A 37 4.48 2.64 -7.00
N ASN A 38 5.71 2.25 -7.37
CA ASN A 38 5.97 1.55 -8.63
C ASN A 38 5.26 0.18 -8.70
N TYR A 39 5.01 -0.46 -7.56
CA TYR A 39 4.22 -1.68 -7.49
C TYR A 39 2.74 -1.39 -7.76
N PHE A 40 2.18 -0.38 -7.09
CA PHE A 40 0.79 0.06 -7.28
C PHE A 40 0.49 0.48 -8.74
N GLU A 41 1.43 1.15 -9.41
CA GLU A 41 1.28 1.51 -10.83
C GLU A 41 1.07 0.30 -11.76
N ARG A 42 1.54 -0.91 -11.40
CA ARG A 42 1.35 -2.13 -12.22
C ARG A 42 -0.08 -2.64 -12.23
N PHE A 43 -0.90 -2.19 -11.28
CA PHE A 43 -2.31 -2.52 -11.14
C PHE A 43 -3.20 -1.32 -11.46
N ASP A 44 -2.68 -0.35 -12.23
CA ASP A 44 -3.38 0.88 -12.63
C ASP A 44 -3.86 1.76 -11.46
N VAL A 45 -3.28 1.59 -10.26
CA VAL A 45 -3.57 2.38 -9.06
C VAL A 45 -2.41 3.31 -8.72
N ALA A 46 -2.07 4.20 -9.65
CA ALA A 46 -0.97 5.15 -9.46
C ALA A 46 -1.29 6.19 -8.37
N CYS A 47 -0.32 6.43 -7.47
CA CYS A 47 -0.47 7.47 -6.45
C CYS A 47 -0.40 8.87 -7.08
N PRO A 48 -1.40 9.75 -6.85
CA PRO A 48 -1.38 11.11 -7.41
C PRO A 48 -0.20 11.95 -6.89
N GLN A 49 0.25 12.91 -7.71
CA GLN A 49 1.49 13.71 -7.50
C GLN A 49 1.55 14.50 -6.17
N PHE A 50 0.43 14.76 -5.53
CA PHE A 50 0.35 15.49 -4.26
C PHE A 50 -0.43 14.73 -3.18
N HIS A 51 -0.58 13.43 -3.37
CA HIS A 51 -1.23 12.55 -2.41
C HIS A 51 -0.20 11.93 -1.49
N ASN A 52 -0.58 11.73 -0.23
CA ASN A 52 0.29 11.11 0.76
C ASN A 52 0.43 9.61 0.45
N PRO A 53 1.65 9.09 0.21
CA PRO A 53 1.86 7.67 -0.10
C PRO A 53 1.37 6.70 0.98
N ALA A 54 1.37 7.12 2.24
CA ALA A 54 0.84 6.32 3.33
C ALA A 54 -0.69 6.25 3.30
N ASP A 55 -1.35 7.37 2.98
CA ASP A 55 -2.82 7.41 2.85
C ASP A 55 -3.24 6.59 1.61
N HIS A 56 -2.54 6.77 0.48
CA HIS A 56 -2.75 5.97 -0.73
C HIS A 56 -2.63 4.45 -0.47
N ALA A 57 -1.60 4.02 0.27
CA ALA A 57 -1.43 2.61 0.61
C ALA A 57 -2.59 2.06 1.46
N LEU A 58 -3.16 2.89 2.34
CA LEU A 58 -4.31 2.52 3.17
C LEU A 58 -5.61 2.50 2.37
N GLU A 59 -5.83 3.44 1.45
CA GLU A 59 -6.99 3.45 0.53
C GLU A 59 -6.99 2.20 -0.35
N VAL A 60 -5.84 1.86 -0.95
CA VAL A 60 -5.66 0.60 -1.68
C VAL A 60 -6.00 -0.59 -0.77
N ALA A 61 -5.39 -0.67 0.42
CA ALA A 61 -5.65 -1.75 1.36
C ALA A 61 -7.10 -1.82 1.84
N SER A 62 -7.81 -0.70 1.87
CA SER A 62 -9.21 -0.61 2.31
C SER A 62 -10.21 -1.02 1.23
N GLY A 63 -9.74 -1.22 -0.01
CA GLY A 63 -10.58 -1.62 -1.14
C GLY A 63 -11.19 -0.45 -1.90
N ASP A 64 -10.70 0.78 -1.71
CA ASP A 64 -11.25 1.98 -2.37
C ASP A 64 -11.08 1.94 -3.90
N TYR A 65 -10.16 1.09 -4.37
CA TYR A 65 -9.88 0.85 -5.80
C TYR A 65 -10.54 -0.43 -6.35
N GLY A 66 -11.42 -1.07 -5.57
CA GLY A 66 -12.16 -2.26 -5.95
C GLY A 66 -11.54 -3.58 -5.45
N ASP A 67 -12.41 -4.54 -5.12
CA ASP A 67 -12.00 -5.86 -4.62
C ASP A 67 -11.18 -6.65 -5.66
N GLU A 68 -11.42 -6.43 -6.95
CA GLU A 68 -10.67 -7.05 -8.05
C GLU A 68 -9.18 -6.68 -8.06
N VAL A 69 -8.86 -5.45 -7.65
CA VAL A 69 -7.47 -4.97 -7.50
C VAL A 69 -6.80 -5.67 -6.31
N ILE A 70 -7.51 -5.77 -5.18
CA ILE A 70 -7.03 -6.50 -3.99
C ILE A 70 -6.74 -7.96 -4.34
N ASP A 71 -7.64 -8.60 -5.07
CA ASP A 71 -7.50 -9.99 -5.49
C ASP A 71 -6.28 -10.16 -6.41
N SER A 72 -6.14 -9.29 -7.41
CA SER A 72 -4.99 -9.31 -8.35
C SER A 72 -3.64 -9.11 -7.64
N MET A 73 -3.60 -8.31 -6.58
CA MET A 73 -2.38 -8.07 -5.79
C MET A 73 -2.03 -9.19 -4.81
N ALA A 74 -3.00 -10.05 -4.48
CA ALA A 74 -2.84 -11.13 -3.52
C ALA A 74 -2.47 -12.47 -4.16
N GLU A 75 -2.47 -12.56 -5.50
CA GLU A 75 -1.99 -13.69 -6.31
C GLU A 75 -0.46 -13.74 -6.44
#